data_AF-A0A7Y6PNR0-F1
#
_entry.id   AF-A0A7Y6PNR0-F1
#
_cell.length_a   1.000
_cell.length_b   1.000
_cell.length_c   1.000
_cell.angle_alpha   90.00
_cell.angle_beta   90.00
_cell.angle_gamma   90.00
#
_symmetry.space_group_name_H-M   'P 1'
#
loop_
_entity.id
_entity.type
_entity.pdbx_description
1 polymer ?
#
loop_
_entity_poly.entity_id
_entity_poly.type
_entity_poly.pdbx_seq_one_letter_code
_entity_poly.pdbx_strand_id
1 'polypeptide(L)'
;MERISIAAAFVLGCVACSSSGNGGVDATVGTVDAPTVPSIDAATAGSCAPGSYATSISASGDMTCTTFDEATAVAVRSRCSVYLGQRDSCGGCSDAPTKWSKSDPLGCTPGTGAGNTCVSATLDDPATPVQLATLDLDGDVNDDDKLYAGLHCITAARPLAPAPCAPGWAITGRRNNAWWCAPISEAAVNYVRSRCAVYLGWNDSCDGCTSPPTKWGHANDVECVNGAGANDTCTTATLAGETVKLFGLNTGGDVDGNDKFHIGLSCDTTPSSGDSTTGQCPDGKFVIGTDVDGTIKCGDPSQIFADYLANHCSLFFGWRDSCDACTTAPAKWGKVSIASCANGIGADDTCTAMTLGAATVQMFGLSPDGDVNNDDTFYVGFRCDAP
;
A
#
# COMPACT_ATOMS: atom_id res chain seq x y z
N MET A 1 5.99 46.36 5.13
CA MET A 1 4.96 46.70 4.13
C MET A 1 4.80 45.45 3.29
N GLU A 2 3.72 44.71 3.24
CA GLU A 2 2.36 44.82 3.78
C GLU A 2 1.82 43.38 3.78
N ARG A 3 1.10 42.98 4.83
CA ARG A 3 0.56 41.63 5.01
C ARG A 3 -0.77 41.51 4.28
N ILE A 4 -1.05 40.38 3.64
CA ILE A 4 -2.42 39.97 3.31
C ILE A 4 -2.68 38.62 3.97
N SER A 5 -3.46 38.66 5.04
CA SER A 5 -4.03 37.51 5.73
C SER A 5 -5.47 37.33 5.24
N ILE A 6 -5.80 36.14 4.74
CA ILE A 6 -7.18 35.77 4.40
C ILE A 6 -7.75 34.98 5.59
N ALA A 7 -8.70 35.60 6.28
CA ALA A 7 -9.49 34.96 7.34
C ALA A 7 -10.79 34.44 6.70
N ALA A 8 -11.01 33.11 6.76
CA ALA A 8 -12.29 32.50 6.42
C ALA A 8 -13.09 32.29 7.71
N ALA A 9 -14.22 33.00 7.82
CA ALA A 9 -15.18 32.84 8.90
C ALA A 9 -16.16 31.71 8.55
N PHE A 10 -16.18 30.65 9.36
CA PHE A 10 -17.21 29.61 9.31
C PHE A 10 -18.35 29.98 10.26
N VAL A 11 -19.55 30.14 9.71
CA VAL A 11 -20.79 30.40 10.45
C VAL A 11 -21.38 29.05 10.89
N LEU A 12 -21.46 28.83 12.20
CA LEU A 12 -22.09 27.67 12.82
C LEU A 12 -23.59 27.96 13.01
N GLY A 13 -24.46 27.28 12.27
CA GLY A 13 -25.91 27.33 12.44
C GLY A 13 -26.39 26.25 13.42
N CYS A 14 -26.80 26.65 14.62
CA CYS A 14 -27.51 25.77 15.55
C CYS A 14 -29.00 25.72 15.19
N VAL A 15 -29.53 24.53 14.90
CA VAL A 15 -30.98 24.26 14.83
C VAL A 15 -31.40 23.63 16.15
N ALA A 16 -32.19 24.35 16.93
CA ALA A 16 -32.87 23.83 18.10
C ALA A 16 -34.24 23.27 17.70
N CYS A 17 -34.49 21.99 17.97
CA CYS A 17 -35.83 21.42 17.95
C CYS A 17 -36.32 21.22 19.38
N SER A 18 -37.28 22.06 19.78
CA SER A 18 -38.14 21.86 20.93
C SER A 18 -39.35 21.00 20.54
N SER A 19 -39.64 19.95 21.29
CA SER A 19 -40.98 19.36 21.30
C SER A 19 -41.37 18.94 22.71
N SER A 20 -42.26 19.75 23.29
CA SER A 20 -43.08 19.48 24.45
C SER A 20 -44.17 18.46 24.10
N GLY A 21 -44.37 17.45 24.95
CA GLY A 21 -45.50 16.52 24.84
C GLY A 21 -45.74 15.77 26.14
N ASN A 22 -46.56 16.37 27.02
CA ASN A 22 -47.20 15.71 28.16
C ASN A 22 -48.38 14.86 27.66
N GLY A 23 -48.51 13.65 28.20
CA GLY A 23 -49.71 12.83 28.01
C GLY A 23 -49.65 11.57 28.88
N GLY A 24 -50.17 11.67 30.11
CA GLY A 24 -50.26 10.55 31.04
C GLY A 24 -51.34 9.54 30.63
N VAL A 25 -51.09 8.29 31.02
CA VAL A 25 -52.12 7.28 31.28
C VAL A 25 -51.55 6.33 32.33
N ASP A 26 -52.22 6.33 33.48
CA ASP A 26 -51.97 5.49 34.64
C ASP A 26 -52.59 4.11 34.36
N ALA A 27 -51.74 3.09 34.24
CA ALA A 27 -52.16 1.70 34.14
C ALA A 27 -51.36 0.90 35.17
N THR A 28 -52.03 0.54 36.26
CA THR A 28 -51.59 -0.44 37.24
C THR A 28 -51.37 -1.79 36.55
N VAL A 29 -50.10 -2.12 36.30
CA VAL A 29 -49.63 -3.43 35.81
C VAL A 29 -49.16 -4.25 37.01
N GLY A 30 -49.70 -5.47 37.13
CA GLY A 30 -49.31 -6.42 38.16
C GLY A 30 -47.82 -6.77 38.08
N THR A 31 -47.19 -6.83 39.25
CA THR A 31 -45.82 -7.29 39.47
C THR A 31 -45.69 -8.75 39.04
N VAL A 32 -45.21 -8.95 37.82
CA VAL A 32 -44.57 -10.20 37.39
C VAL A 32 -43.09 -10.06 37.75
N ASP A 33 -42.57 -10.99 38.56
CA ASP A 33 -41.15 -11.07 38.88
C ASP A 33 -40.34 -11.14 37.59
N ALA A 34 -39.74 -10.00 37.22
CA ALA A 34 -38.81 -9.93 36.12
C ALA A 34 -37.62 -10.84 36.47
N PRO A 35 -37.18 -11.73 35.56
CA PRO A 35 -35.96 -12.49 35.80
C PRO A 35 -34.85 -11.49 36.07
N THR A 36 -34.21 -11.61 37.24
CA THR A 36 -33.03 -10.82 37.62
C THR A 36 -32.02 -10.92 36.49
N VAL A 37 -31.90 -9.85 35.70
CA VAL A 37 -30.80 -9.68 34.75
C VAL A 37 -29.54 -9.72 35.59
N PRO A 38 -28.58 -10.63 35.32
CA PRO A 38 -27.32 -10.65 36.05
C PRO A 38 -26.73 -9.26 36.01
N SER A 39 -26.57 -8.65 37.19
CA SER A 39 -25.81 -7.41 37.35
C SER A 39 -24.43 -7.70 36.77
N ILE A 40 -24.08 -7.01 35.69
CA ILE A 40 -22.73 -7.03 35.16
C ILE A 40 -21.90 -6.34 36.24
N ASP A 41 -21.12 -7.08 37.01
CA ASP A 41 -20.18 -6.51 37.97
C ASP A 41 -19.40 -5.39 37.27
N ALA A 42 -19.25 -4.26 37.97
CA ALA A 42 -18.68 -3.03 37.40
C ALA A 42 -17.37 -3.35 36.67
N ALA A 43 -17.42 -3.34 35.34
CA ALA A 43 -16.29 -3.75 34.53
C ALA A 43 -15.13 -2.77 34.77
N THR A 44 -13.97 -3.30 35.11
CA THR A 44 -12.76 -2.47 35.20
C THR A 44 -12.37 -2.00 33.81
N ALA A 45 -12.03 -0.72 33.68
CA ALA A 45 -11.50 -0.19 32.43
C ALA A 45 -10.13 -0.83 32.15
N GLY A 46 -9.97 -1.38 30.95
CA GLY A 46 -8.73 -1.97 30.46
C GLY A 46 -8.22 -1.21 29.25
N SER A 47 -6.90 -1.18 29.06
CA SER A 47 -6.28 -0.64 27.85
C SER A 47 -5.01 -1.39 27.50
N CYS A 48 -4.81 -1.63 26.20
CA CYS A 48 -3.55 -2.08 25.65
C CYS A 48 -2.53 -0.92 25.62
N ALA A 49 -1.24 -1.27 25.63
CA ALA A 49 -0.18 -0.30 25.37
C ALA A 49 -0.31 0.28 23.94
N PRO A 50 0.21 1.49 23.67
CA PRO A 50 0.27 2.03 22.32
C PRO A 50 0.90 1.04 21.34
N GLY A 51 0.28 0.86 20.17
CA GLY A 51 0.71 -0.11 19.16
C GLY A 51 0.33 -1.56 19.44
N SER A 52 -0.39 -1.85 20.54
CA SER A 52 -0.86 -3.19 20.90
C SER A 52 -2.37 -3.27 20.91
N TYR A 53 -2.91 -4.47 20.67
CA TYR A 53 -4.34 -4.69 20.49
C TYR A 53 -4.80 -5.95 21.21
N ALA A 54 -6.07 -5.95 21.60
CA ALA A 54 -6.66 -7.00 22.41
C ALA A 54 -6.80 -8.31 21.63
N THR A 55 -6.36 -9.41 22.25
CA THR A 55 -6.53 -10.78 21.75
C THR A 55 -7.45 -11.62 22.63
N SER A 56 -7.60 -11.23 23.90
CA SER A 56 -8.63 -11.75 24.79
C SER A 56 -9.05 -10.69 25.79
N ILE A 57 -10.31 -10.73 26.21
CA ILE A 57 -10.83 -9.89 27.30
C ILE A 57 -11.60 -10.80 28.25
N SER A 58 -11.20 -10.83 29.52
CA SER A 58 -11.83 -11.66 30.55
C SER A 58 -13.21 -11.10 30.95
N ALA A 59 -13.95 -11.87 31.76
CA ALA A 59 -15.21 -11.39 32.34
C ALA A 59 -15.02 -10.19 33.28
N SER A 60 -13.86 -10.07 33.94
CA SER A 60 -13.48 -8.92 34.78
C SER A 60 -13.01 -7.70 33.98
N GLY A 61 -12.89 -7.82 32.65
CA GLY A 61 -12.38 -6.74 31.79
C GLY A 61 -10.86 -6.74 31.63
N ASP A 62 -10.15 -7.73 32.18
CA ASP A 62 -8.70 -7.85 31.99
C ASP A 62 -8.39 -8.19 30.52
N MET A 63 -7.41 -7.49 29.95
CA MET A 63 -7.06 -7.61 28.54
C MET A 63 -5.71 -8.29 28.35
N THR A 64 -5.64 -9.25 27.42
CA THR A 64 -4.37 -9.70 26.84
C THR A 64 -4.18 -8.96 25.53
N CYS A 65 -2.98 -8.42 25.32
CA CYS A 65 -2.66 -7.62 24.13
C CYS A 65 -1.44 -8.18 23.38
N THR A 66 -1.36 -7.93 22.07
CA THR A 66 -0.21 -8.29 21.21
C THR A 66 0.14 -7.16 20.25
N THR A 67 1.37 -7.15 19.75
CA THR A 67 1.80 -6.39 18.56
C THR A 67 1.67 -7.26 17.29
N PHE A 68 1.81 -6.63 16.12
CA PHE A 68 1.36 -7.16 14.84
C PHE A 68 2.45 -7.30 13.76
N ASP A 69 3.71 -7.04 14.10
CA ASP A 69 4.78 -6.88 13.09
C ASP A 69 4.98 -8.16 12.27
N GLU A 70 5.02 -9.33 12.93
CA GLU A 70 5.16 -10.62 12.25
C GLU A 70 3.96 -10.95 11.35
N ALA A 71 2.73 -10.74 11.84
CA ALA A 71 1.51 -10.99 11.07
C ALA A 71 1.41 -10.06 9.84
N THR A 72 1.84 -8.81 10.00
CA THR A 72 1.94 -7.82 8.92
C THR A 72 2.96 -8.27 7.89
N ALA A 73 4.17 -8.65 8.33
CA ALA A 73 5.24 -9.13 7.47
C ALA A 73 4.82 -10.35 6.64
N VAL A 74 4.25 -11.37 7.28
CA VAL A 74 3.77 -12.57 6.59
C VAL A 74 2.69 -12.21 5.56
N ALA A 75 1.76 -11.33 5.91
CA ALA A 75 0.67 -10.93 5.03
C ALA A 75 1.16 -10.21 3.78
N VAL A 76 2.00 -9.17 3.94
CA VAL A 76 2.55 -8.40 2.82
C VAL A 76 3.42 -9.28 1.94
N ARG A 77 4.34 -10.04 2.54
CA ARG A 77 5.29 -10.89 1.81
C ARG A 77 4.62 -11.96 0.94
N SER A 78 3.51 -12.52 1.40
CA SER A 78 2.85 -13.62 0.69
C SER A 78 1.82 -13.17 -0.33
N ARG A 79 1.40 -11.91 -0.32
CA ARG A 79 0.18 -11.48 -1.03
C ARG A 79 0.31 -10.21 -1.83
N CYS A 80 1.37 -9.43 -1.65
CA CYS A 80 1.60 -8.21 -2.40
C CYS A 80 2.69 -8.42 -3.46
N SER A 81 2.43 -7.95 -4.67
CA SER A 81 3.34 -8.00 -5.82
C SER A 81 3.38 -6.66 -6.53
N VAL A 82 4.52 -6.38 -7.16
CA VAL A 82 4.69 -5.26 -8.07
C VAL A 82 4.79 -5.79 -9.49
N TYR A 83 4.03 -5.17 -10.39
CA TYR A 83 3.97 -5.52 -11.79
C TYR A 83 4.77 -4.50 -12.60
N LEU A 84 5.46 -4.99 -13.62
CA LEU A 84 6.09 -4.19 -14.66
C LEU A 84 5.63 -4.74 -16.02
N GLY A 85 5.35 -3.88 -16.99
CA GLY A 85 4.97 -4.31 -18.32
C GLY A 85 5.33 -3.31 -19.41
N GLN A 86 5.27 -3.75 -20.65
CA GLN A 86 5.48 -2.90 -21.83
C GLN A 86 4.45 -3.22 -22.90
N ARG A 87 4.18 -2.21 -23.72
CA ARG A 87 3.45 -2.34 -24.96
C ARG A 87 4.07 -1.42 -26.01
N ASP A 88 4.59 -2.05 -27.05
CA ASP A 88 5.13 -1.45 -28.26
C ASP A 88 4.02 -0.86 -29.15
N SER A 89 4.34 0.19 -29.91
CA SER A 89 3.54 0.71 -31.03
C SER A 89 2.14 1.17 -30.65
N CYS A 90 2.04 1.85 -29.51
CA CYS A 90 0.81 2.18 -28.80
C CYS A 90 0.77 3.59 -28.19
N GLY A 91 1.27 4.58 -28.93
CA GLY A 91 1.28 6.00 -28.54
C GLY A 91 -0.13 6.50 -28.19
N GLY A 92 -0.43 6.60 -26.90
CA GLY A 92 -1.73 7.05 -26.38
C GLY A 92 -2.83 6.00 -26.27
N CYS A 93 -2.55 4.70 -26.46
CA CYS A 93 -3.56 3.66 -26.26
C CYS A 93 -3.82 3.37 -24.77
N SER A 94 -5.01 2.86 -24.45
CA SER A 94 -5.39 2.44 -23.09
C SER A 94 -5.37 0.92 -22.88
N ASP A 95 -4.81 0.19 -23.86
CA ASP A 95 -4.80 -1.27 -23.82
C ASP A 95 -3.88 -1.80 -22.72
N ALA A 96 -4.12 -3.04 -22.29
CA ALA A 96 -3.23 -3.72 -21.35
C ALA A 96 -1.84 -3.97 -21.96
N PRO A 97 -0.79 -4.11 -21.13
CA PRO A 97 0.53 -4.50 -21.62
C PRO A 97 0.48 -5.82 -22.39
N THR A 98 1.25 -5.91 -23.48
CA THR A 98 1.43 -7.16 -24.25
C THR A 98 2.49 -8.05 -23.61
N LYS A 99 3.50 -7.41 -22.98
CA LYS A 99 4.52 -8.06 -22.15
C LYS A 99 4.40 -7.59 -20.71
N TRP A 100 4.51 -8.49 -19.75
CA TRP A 100 4.50 -8.15 -18.33
C TRP A 100 5.17 -9.23 -17.50
N SER A 101 5.70 -8.83 -16.36
CA SER A 101 6.19 -9.70 -15.31
C SER A 101 5.85 -9.12 -13.94
N LYS A 102 6.02 -9.89 -12.87
CA LYS A 102 5.80 -9.41 -11.50
C LYS A 102 6.80 -9.98 -10.51
N SER A 103 7.12 -9.19 -9.49
CA SER A 103 7.94 -9.60 -8.36
C SER A 103 7.15 -9.45 -7.06
N ASP A 104 7.32 -10.40 -6.14
CA ASP A 104 6.86 -10.35 -4.77
C ASP A 104 8.00 -10.70 -3.80
N PRO A 105 7.83 -10.48 -2.49
CA PRO A 105 8.91 -10.72 -1.53
C PRO A 105 9.37 -12.17 -1.39
N LEU A 106 8.68 -13.14 -2.00
CA LEU A 106 9.01 -14.56 -1.93
C LEU A 106 9.46 -15.13 -3.28
N GLY A 107 9.25 -14.41 -4.38
CA GLY A 107 9.46 -14.92 -5.72
C GLY A 107 9.21 -13.88 -6.81
N CYS A 108 9.27 -14.35 -8.04
CA CYS A 108 8.81 -13.58 -9.18
C CYS A 108 8.06 -14.49 -10.15
N THR A 109 7.37 -13.88 -11.09
CA THR A 109 6.69 -14.56 -12.19
C THR A 109 7.05 -13.83 -13.48
N PRO A 110 7.65 -14.49 -14.48
CA PRO A 110 8.02 -13.86 -15.75
C PRO A 110 6.81 -13.39 -16.57
N GLY A 111 5.60 -13.87 -16.24
CA GLY A 111 4.35 -13.40 -16.82
C GLY A 111 4.20 -13.75 -18.29
N THR A 112 3.84 -12.77 -19.13
CA THR A 112 3.65 -12.94 -20.59
C THR A 112 4.69 -12.12 -21.34
N GLY A 113 5.20 -12.66 -22.45
CA GLY A 113 6.25 -12.05 -23.24
C GLY A 113 7.42 -13.01 -23.44
N ALA A 114 7.96 -13.09 -24.65
CA ALA A 114 9.23 -13.78 -24.87
C ALA A 114 10.33 -13.05 -24.07
N GLY A 115 11.32 -13.81 -23.58
CA GLY A 115 12.49 -13.26 -22.91
C GLY A 115 12.31 -12.87 -21.44
N ASN A 116 11.08 -12.69 -20.94
CA ASN A 116 10.87 -12.45 -19.51
C ASN A 116 11.33 -13.67 -18.67
N THR A 117 12.11 -13.39 -17.63
CA THR A 117 12.69 -14.38 -16.73
C THR A 117 12.54 -13.97 -15.27
N CYS A 118 13.04 -14.83 -14.40
CA CYS A 118 13.16 -14.61 -12.97
C CYS A 118 14.63 -14.72 -12.57
N VAL A 119 15.16 -13.67 -11.94
CA VAL A 119 16.56 -13.60 -11.50
C VAL A 119 16.62 -13.39 -10.00
N SER A 120 17.29 -14.29 -9.29
CA SER A 120 17.67 -14.07 -7.89
C SER A 120 19.01 -13.35 -7.87
N ALA A 121 19.04 -12.10 -7.40
CA ALA A 121 20.23 -11.26 -7.40
C ALA A 121 20.62 -10.81 -5.99
N THR A 122 21.91 -10.89 -5.69
CA THR A 122 22.50 -10.23 -4.52
C THR A 122 22.84 -8.80 -4.90
N LEU A 123 22.00 -7.84 -4.50
CA LEU A 123 22.16 -6.43 -4.84
C LEU A 123 22.75 -5.63 -3.67
N ASP A 124 21.96 -5.45 -2.62
CA ASP A 124 22.29 -4.58 -1.47
C ASP A 124 22.72 -5.36 -0.21
N ASP A 125 22.15 -6.54 0.02
CA ASP A 125 22.48 -7.42 1.14
C ASP A 125 22.86 -8.83 0.65
N PRO A 126 24.08 -9.31 0.94
CA PRO A 126 24.51 -10.66 0.59
C PRO A 126 23.71 -11.79 1.25
N ALA A 127 23.04 -11.53 2.38
CA ALA A 127 22.26 -12.54 3.08
C ALA A 127 20.83 -12.69 2.53
N THR A 128 20.30 -11.68 1.84
CA THR A 128 18.90 -11.62 1.40
C THR A 128 18.77 -11.28 -0.09
N PRO A 129 18.98 -12.27 -0.99
CA PRO A 129 18.82 -12.07 -2.43
C PRO A 129 17.43 -11.54 -2.78
N VAL A 130 17.39 -10.57 -3.69
CA VAL A 130 16.15 -10.01 -4.24
C VAL A 130 15.69 -10.88 -5.40
N GLN A 131 14.39 -11.19 -5.44
CA GLN A 131 13.76 -11.85 -6.58
C GLN A 131 13.34 -10.77 -7.59
N LEU A 132 14.01 -10.73 -8.73
CA LEU A 132 13.77 -9.77 -9.80
C LEU A 132 12.95 -10.43 -10.91
N ALA A 133 11.86 -9.79 -11.28
CA ALA A 133 11.14 -10.08 -12.50
C ALA A 133 11.74 -9.25 -13.62
N THR A 134 12.10 -9.88 -14.73
CA THR A 134 12.64 -9.17 -15.89
C THR A 134 11.52 -8.80 -16.86
N LEU A 135 11.71 -7.68 -17.55
CA LEU A 135 10.90 -7.24 -18.67
C LEU A 135 11.85 -7.05 -19.85
N ASP A 136 11.86 -8.04 -20.73
CA ASP A 136 12.57 -8.04 -22.00
C ASP A 136 11.75 -7.21 -22.99
N LEU A 137 12.34 -6.23 -23.65
CA LEU A 137 11.61 -5.27 -24.47
C LEU A 137 11.31 -5.85 -25.86
N ASP A 138 10.11 -5.57 -26.39
CA ASP A 138 9.83 -5.81 -27.80
C ASP A 138 10.07 -4.49 -28.53
N GLY A 139 11.05 -4.47 -29.45
CA GLY A 139 11.34 -3.30 -30.26
C GLY A 139 12.19 -2.24 -29.55
N ASP A 140 12.27 -1.07 -30.16
CA ASP A 140 12.77 0.14 -29.53
C ASP A 140 11.80 0.64 -28.45
N VAL A 141 12.28 1.44 -27.51
CA VAL A 141 11.41 2.21 -26.61
C VAL A 141 11.42 3.66 -27.06
N ASN A 142 10.31 4.13 -27.64
CA ASN A 142 10.17 5.47 -28.18
C ASN A 142 8.78 6.09 -27.88
N ASP A 143 8.43 7.20 -28.55
CA ASP A 143 7.15 7.93 -28.43
C ASP A 143 5.88 7.08 -28.52
N ASP A 144 5.91 5.94 -29.19
CA ASP A 144 4.76 5.06 -29.29
C ASP A 144 4.72 3.95 -28.23
N ASP A 145 5.73 3.82 -27.38
CA ASP A 145 5.73 2.84 -26.29
C ASP A 145 4.97 3.28 -25.04
N LYS A 146 4.60 2.26 -24.26
CA LYS A 146 4.12 2.41 -22.89
C LYS A 146 4.81 1.46 -21.94
N LEU A 147 5.39 2.01 -20.89
CA LEU A 147 5.91 1.26 -19.75
C LEU A 147 4.90 1.30 -18.59
N TYR A 148 4.49 0.14 -18.10
CA TYR A 148 3.44 -0.01 -17.10
C TYR A 148 4.02 -0.41 -15.76
N ALA A 149 3.48 0.16 -14.67
CA ALA A 149 3.75 -0.29 -13.32
C ALA A 149 2.48 -0.29 -12.45
N GLY A 150 2.43 -1.17 -11.46
CA GLY A 150 1.35 -1.19 -10.48
C GLY A 150 1.66 -2.06 -9.26
N LEU A 151 1.09 -1.67 -8.12
CA LEU A 151 1.09 -2.46 -6.89
C LEU A 151 -0.24 -3.20 -6.77
N HIS A 152 -0.18 -4.49 -6.48
CA HIS A 152 -1.38 -5.29 -6.27
C HIS A 152 -1.20 -6.27 -5.12
N CYS A 153 -2.21 -6.37 -4.26
CA CYS A 153 -2.28 -7.38 -3.21
C CYS A 153 -3.59 -8.17 -3.27
N ILE A 154 -3.47 -9.48 -3.08
CA ILE A 154 -4.60 -10.41 -3.11
C ILE A 154 -5.31 -10.41 -1.75
N THR A 155 -6.63 -10.21 -1.73
CA THR A 155 -7.46 -10.37 -0.52
C THR A 155 -7.86 -11.82 -0.31
N ALA A 156 -7.91 -12.27 0.95
CA ALA A 156 -8.26 -13.63 1.32
C ALA A 156 -9.20 -13.57 2.52
N ALA A 157 -10.42 -13.09 2.28
CA ALA A 157 -11.42 -12.88 3.32
C ALA A 157 -11.54 -14.12 4.22
N ARG A 158 -11.30 -13.93 5.52
CA ARG A 158 -11.49 -14.98 6.52
C ARG A 158 -12.73 -14.68 7.35
N PRO A 159 -13.51 -15.71 7.71
CA PRO A 159 -14.65 -15.52 8.58
C PRO A 159 -14.17 -15.05 9.97
N LEU A 160 -14.97 -14.21 10.61
CA LEU A 160 -14.73 -13.83 12.00
C LEU A 160 -14.80 -15.07 12.91
N ALA A 161 -14.05 -15.06 14.00
CA ALA A 161 -14.01 -16.15 14.98
C ALA A 161 -14.31 -15.62 16.40
N PRO A 162 -14.90 -16.40 17.30
CA PRO A 162 -15.06 -16.00 18.69
C PRO A 162 -13.70 -15.93 19.41
N ALA A 163 -13.58 -15.06 20.41
CA ALA A 163 -12.39 -14.98 21.25
C ALA A 163 -12.29 -16.18 22.23
N PRO A 164 -11.08 -16.56 22.71
CA PRO A 164 -9.79 -15.89 22.52
C PRO A 164 -9.28 -15.97 21.07
N CYS A 165 -8.62 -14.91 20.61
CA CYS A 165 -8.14 -14.82 19.24
C CYS A 165 -6.95 -15.76 19.00
N ALA A 166 -6.91 -16.38 17.82
CA ALA A 166 -5.75 -17.14 17.37
C ALA A 166 -4.52 -16.22 17.13
N PRO A 167 -3.28 -16.75 17.07
CA PRO A 167 -2.11 -15.97 16.68
C PRO A 167 -2.33 -15.27 15.33
N GLY A 168 -1.99 -13.97 15.26
CA GLY A 168 -2.24 -13.14 14.07
C GLY A 168 -3.68 -12.63 13.94
N TRP A 169 -4.50 -12.74 14.99
CA TRP A 169 -5.86 -12.20 15.06
C TRP A 169 -6.02 -11.27 16.25
N ALA A 170 -6.94 -10.31 16.13
CA ALA A 170 -7.27 -9.38 17.19
C ALA A 170 -8.78 -9.13 17.27
N ILE A 171 -9.23 -8.68 18.44
CA ILE A 171 -10.64 -8.43 18.72
C ILE A 171 -11.11 -7.23 17.91
N THR A 172 -12.22 -7.39 17.19
CA THR A 172 -12.89 -6.31 16.44
C THR A 172 -14.15 -5.80 17.13
N GLY A 173 -14.65 -6.49 18.16
CA GLY A 173 -15.75 -6.01 18.99
C GLY A 173 -16.61 -7.12 19.58
N ARG A 174 -17.83 -6.76 19.98
CA ARG A 174 -18.82 -7.65 20.59
C ARG A 174 -20.02 -7.92 19.68
N ARG A 175 -20.48 -9.16 19.67
CA ARG A 175 -21.77 -9.58 19.08
C ARG A 175 -22.45 -10.58 20.00
N ASN A 176 -23.70 -10.30 20.37
CA ASN A 176 -24.49 -11.13 21.30
C ASN A 176 -23.74 -11.43 22.61
N ASN A 177 -23.12 -10.40 23.19
CA ASN A 177 -22.31 -10.50 24.41
C ASN A 177 -21.06 -11.40 24.33
N ALA A 178 -20.67 -11.82 23.12
CA ALA A 178 -19.42 -12.54 22.88
C ALA A 178 -18.43 -11.66 22.12
N TRP A 179 -17.13 -11.79 22.41
CA TRP A 179 -16.06 -11.12 21.70
C TRP A 179 -15.73 -11.84 20.40
N TRP A 180 -15.47 -11.07 19.34
CA TRP A 180 -15.12 -11.59 18.02
C TRP A 180 -13.78 -11.05 17.54
N CYS A 181 -13.08 -11.89 16.80
CA CYS A 181 -11.75 -11.69 16.28
C CYS A 181 -11.77 -11.67 14.76
N ALA A 182 -10.90 -10.84 14.18
CA ALA A 182 -10.57 -10.85 12.76
C ALA A 182 -9.05 -11.01 12.57
N PRO A 183 -8.61 -11.57 11.43
CA PRO A 183 -7.18 -11.64 11.12
C PRO A 183 -6.59 -10.26 10.85
N ILE A 184 -5.42 -10.00 11.41
CA ILE A 184 -4.66 -8.77 11.16
C ILE A 184 -4.16 -8.73 9.71
N SER A 185 -3.87 -9.90 9.13
CA SER A 185 -3.40 -10.02 7.75
C SER A 185 -4.32 -9.35 6.74
N GLU A 186 -5.64 -9.40 6.93
CA GLU A 186 -6.57 -8.72 6.01
C GLU A 186 -6.54 -7.20 6.19
N ALA A 187 -6.38 -6.71 7.42
CA ALA A 187 -6.23 -5.28 7.67
C ALA A 187 -4.92 -4.74 7.07
N ALA A 188 -3.81 -5.46 7.25
CA ALA A 188 -2.51 -5.11 6.66
C ALA A 188 -2.57 -5.08 5.13
N VAL A 189 -3.15 -6.12 4.51
CA VAL A 189 -3.31 -6.15 3.04
C VAL A 189 -4.23 -5.02 2.59
N ASN A 190 -5.38 -4.81 3.21
CA ASN A 190 -6.29 -3.72 2.83
C ASN A 190 -5.64 -2.34 2.98
N TYR A 191 -4.78 -2.14 3.98
CA TYR A 191 -3.97 -0.94 4.11
C TYR A 191 -3.07 -0.77 2.89
N VAL A 192 -2.27 -1.77 2.51
CA VAL A 192 -1.39 -1.67 1.32
C VAL A 192 -2.20 -1.38 0.06
N ARG A 193 -3.30 -2.09 -0.16
CA ARG A 193 -4.17 -1.94 -1.34
C ARG A 193 -4.72 -0.52 -1.51
N SER A 194 -5.09 0.12 -0.41
CA SER A 194 -5.80 1.39 -0.42
C SER A 194 -4.94 2.61 -0.13
N ARG A 195 -3.78 2.43 0.50
CA ARG A 195 -2.93 3.52 0.96
C ARG A 195 -1.58 3.55 0.30
N CYS A 196 -1.10 2.43 -0.24
CA CYS A 196 0.21 2.36 -0.89
C CYS A 196 0.07 2.39 -2.40
N ALA A 197 1.02 3.02 -3.09
CA ALA A 197 1.06 3.05 -4.55
C ALA A 197 2.50 3.03 -5.06
N VAL A 198 2.68 2.39 -6.22
CA VAL A 198 3.92 2.49 -7.01
C VAL A 198 3.80 3.69 -7.91
N TYR A 199 4.81 4.56 -7.87
CA TYR A 199 4.96 5.71 -8.73
C TYR A 199 5.93 5.37 -9.86
N LEU A 200 5.62 5.84 -11.06
CA LEU A 200 6.49 5.75 -12.22
C LEU A 200 6.58 7.15 -12.84
N GLY A 201 7.77 7.53 -13.31
CA GLY A 201 7.97 8.81 -13.96
C GLY A 201 9.10 8.81 -14.98
N TRP A 202 9.09 9.83 -15.83
CA TRP A 202 10.02 10.00 -16.95
C TRP A 202 10.50 11.45 -17.05
N ASN A 203 11.76 11.58 -17.43
CA ASN A 203 12.37 12.81 -17.91
C ASN A 203 13.24 12.49 -19.12
N ASP A 204 13.02 13.25 -20.18
CA ASP A 204 13.85 13.29 -21.37
C ASP A 204 15.03 14.27 -21.17
N SER A 205 16.21 13.96 -21.72
CA SER A 205 17.34 14.91 -21.80
C SER A 205 17.79 15.45 -20.44
N CYS A 206 17.88 14.54 -19.47
CA CYS A 206 18.04 14.81 -18.05
C CYS A 206 19.19 13.99 -17.40
N ASP A 207 20.41 14.14 -17.90
CA ASP A 207 21.60 13.57 -17.28
C ASP A 207 21.76 13.97 -15.80
N GLY A 208 21.57 13.00 -14.90
CA GLY A 208 21.68 13.20 -13.45
C GLY A 208 20.66 14.18 -12.87
N CYS A 209 19.52 14.42 -13.53
CA CYS A 209 18.54 15.38 -13.05
C CYS A 209 17.89 14.93 -11.72
N THR A 210 17.68 15.89 -10.81
CA THR A 210 17.01 15.67 -9.50
C THR A 210 15.69 16.42 -9.41
N SER A 211 15.27 17.08 -10.49
CA SER A 211 13.94 17.68 -10.61
C SER A 211 12.86 16.59 -10.68
N PRO A 212 11.64 16.87 -10.23
CA PRO A 212 10.52 15.97 -10.43
C PRO A 212 10.34 15.59 -11.92
N PRO A 213 9.93 14.35 -12.22
CA PRO A 213 9.61 13.91 -13.56
C PRO A 213 8.58 14.80 -14.26
N THR A 214 8.83 15.12 -15.52
CA THR A 214 7.90 15.89 -16.38
C THR A 214 6.66 15.08 -16.74
N LYS A 215 6.78 13.75 -16.77
CA LYS A 215 5.67 12.81 -16.90
C LYS A 215 5.66 11.82 -15.75
N TRP A 216 4.52 11.60 -15.11
CA TRP A 216 4.42 10.68 -13.98
C TRP A 216 2.98 10.31 -13.66
N GLY A 217 2.84 9.22 -12.94
CA GLY A 217 1.59 8.77 -12.34
C GLY A 217 1.84 7.67 -11.34
N HIS A 218 0.77 7.10 -10.82
CA HIS A 218 0.85 5.98 -9.88
C HIS A 218 -0.35 5.06 -9.98
N ALA A 219 -0.17 3.84 -9.48
CA ALA A 219 -1.24 2.86 -9.39
C ALA A 219 -1.14 1.99 -8.13
N ASN A 220 -2.31 1.61 -7.63
CA ASN A 220 -2.53 0.62 -6.59
C ASN A 220 -3.81 -0.18 -6.89
N ASP A 221 -4.28 -0.99 -5.95
CA ASP A 221 -5.49 -1.81 -6.15
C ASP A 221 -6.78 -1.00 -6.30
N VAL A 222 -6.84 0.20 -5.73
CA VAL A 222 -8.04 1.02 -5.65
C VAL A 222 -8.12 1.99 -6.80
N GLU A 223 -7.00 2.58 -7.20
CA GLU A 223 -6.94 3.63 -8.21
C GLU A 223 -5.69 3.56 -9.08
N CYS A 224 -5.81 4.20 -10.24
CA CYS A 224 -4.69 4.62 -11.03
C CYS A 224 -4.90 6.10 -11.36
N VAL A 225 -3.83 6.87 -11.26
CA VAL A 225 -3.85 8.31 -11.46
C VAL A 225 -2.77 8.70 -12.47
N ASN A 226 -3.20 9.37 -13.54
CA ASN A 226 -2.30 10.13 -14.41
C ASN A 226 -1.96 11.45 -13.70
N GLY A 227 -0.68 11.66 -13.42
CA GLY A 227 -0.18 12.87 -12.79
C GLY A 227 0.05 13.98 -13.82
N ALA A 228 1.32 14.25 -14.14
CA ALA A 228 1.69 15.14 -15.24
C ALA A 228 2.12 14.29 -16.45
N GLY A 229 2.06 14.86 -17.65
CA GLY A 229 2.49 14.19 -18.88
C GLY A 229 1.36 13.95 -19.87
N ALA A 230 1.67 14.15 -21.15
CA ALA A 230 0.77 13.82 -22.24
C ALA A 230 0.86 12.34 -22.58
N ASN A 231 -0.27 11.76 -23.00
CA ASN A 231 -0.41 10.38 -23.48
C ASN A 231 -0.17 9.28 -22.43
N ASP A 232 0.08 9.62 -21.17
CA ASP A 232 0.04 8.66 -20.08
C ASP A 232 -1.37 8.10 -19.89
N THR A 233 -1.48 6.86 -19.41
CA THR A 233 -2.77 6.18 -19.29
C THR A 233 -2.91 5.39 -18.02
N CYS A 234 -4.15 5.33 -17.55
CA CYS A 234 -4.57 4.35 -16.57
C CYS A 234 -5.33 3.23 -17.23
N THR A 235 -4.91 2.00 -16.97
CA THR A 235 -5.58 0.80 -17.47
C THR A 235 -5.83 -0.20 -16.36
N THR A 236 -6.83 -1.06 -16.58
CA THR A 236 -7.11 -2.21 -15.71
C THR A 236 -6.96 -3.45 -16.58
N ALA A 237 -6.08 -4.35 -16.15
CA ALA A 237 -5.73 -5.55 -16.90
C ALA A 237 -5.97 -6.79 -16.04
N THR A 238 -6.23 -7.93 -16.69
CA THR A 238 -6.22 -9.23 -16.04
C THR A 238 -4.86 -9.89 -16.27
N LEU A 239 -4.00 -9.89 -15.25
CA LEU A 239 -2.64 -10.44 -15.31
C LEU A 239 -2.54 -11.62 -14.34
N ALA A 240 -2.10 -12.80 -14.82
CA ALA A 240 -2.11 -14.04 -14.04
C ALA A 240 -3.47 -14.39 -13.38
N GLY A 241 -4.59 -13.95 -13.98
CA GLY A 241 -5.94 -14.15 -13.41
C GLY A 241 -6.35 -13.12 -12.35
N GLU A 242 -5.47 -12.19 -11.99
CA GLU A 242 -5.76 -11.10 -11.07
C GLU A 242 -6.15 -9.82 -11.81
N THR A 243 -7.06 -9.04 -11.26
CA THR A 243 -7.41 -7.71 -11.80
C THR A 243 -6.46 -6.68 -11.21
N VAL A 244 -5.59 -6.12 -12.06
CA VAL A 244 -4.52 -5.20 -11.68
C VAL A 244 -4.76 -3.86 -12.34
N LYS A 245 -4.64 -2.77 -11.57
CA LYS A 245 -4.61 -1.41 -12.12
C LYS A 245 -3.16 -1.03 -12.39
N LEU A 246 -2.93 -0.44 -13.54
CA LEU A 246 -1.61 -0.10 -14.03
C LEU A 246 -1.60 1.35 -14.50
N PHE A 247 -0.57 2.07 -14.09
CA PHE A 247 -0.20 3.33 -14.71
C PHE A 247 0.76 3.02 -15.87
N GLY A 248 0.41 3.47 -17.06
CA GLY A 248 1.20 3.35 -18.29
C GLY A 248 1.81 4.69 -18.66
N LEU A 249 3.11 4.79 -18.47
CA LEU A 249 3.97 5.93 -18.80
C LEU A 249 4.32 5.90 -20.29
N ASN A 250 4.14 7.03 -20.98
CA ASN A 250 4.61 7.24 -22.34
C ASN A 250 5.85 8.13 -22.30
N THR A 251 6.97 7.70 -22.87
CA THR A 251 8.23 8.47 -22.85
C THR A 251 8.11 9.75 -23.68
N GLY A 252 7.52 9.67 -24.87
CA GLY A 252 7.33 10.83 -25.76
C GLY A 252 8.65 11.47 -26.20
N GLY A 253 9.71 10.67 -26.16
CA GLY A 253 10.99 10.80 -26.86
C GLY A 253 11.50 9.40 -27.19
N ASP A 254 12.62 9.35 -27.92
CA ASP A 254 13.54 8.22 -27.84
C ASP A 254 13.99 8.03 -26.38
N VAL A 255 14.37 6.79 -26.06
CA VAL A 255 14.94 6.45 -24.77
C VAL A 255 16.41 6.15 -24.97
N ASP A 256 17.26 7.07 -24.54
CA ASP A 256 18.70 7.00 -24.66
C ASP A 256 19.44 7.30 -23.34
N GLY A 257 20.78 7.30 -23.40
CA GLY A 257 21.64 7.46 -22.23
C GLY A 257 21.54 8.82 -21.51
N ASN A 258 20.83 9.79 -22.08
CA ASN A 258 20.62 11.09 -21.47
C ASN A 258 19.33 11.17 -20.63
N ASP A 259 18.53 10.11 -20.60
CA ASP A 259 17.20 10.11 -19.99
C ASP A 259 17.12 9.52 -18.59
N LYS A 260 15.93 9.61 -17.97
CA LYS A 260 15.72 9.04 -16.63
C LYS A 260 14.34 8.44 -16.41
N PHE A 261 14.32 7.15 -16.08
CA PHE A 261 13.15 6.45 -15.54
C PHE A 261 13.15 6.49 -14.02
N HIS A 262 12.06 6.98 -13.45
CA HIS A 262 11.88 7.06 -12.01
C HIS A 262 10.89 6.02 -11.51
N ILE A 263 11.22 5.33 -10.42
CA ILE A 263 10.29 4.50 -9.65
C ILE A 263 10.24 4.96 -8.19
N GLY A 264 9.07 4.88 -7.56
CA GLY A 264 8.89 5.19 -6.15
C GLY A 264 7.82 4.33 -5.49
N LEU A 265 7.89 4.26 -4.17
CA LEU A 265 6.86 3.66 -3.32
C LEU A 265 6.42 4.70 -2.30
N SER A 266 5.12 4.93 -2.19
CA SER A 266 4.55 5.79 -1.15
C SER A 266 3.37 5.09 -0.50
N CYS A 267 3.19 5.32 0.80
CA CYS A 267 1.96 4.99 1.50
C CYS A 267 1.46 6.19 2.28
N ASP A 268 0.15 6.44 2.27
CA ASP A 268 -0.47 7.44 3.13
C ASP A 268 -0.46 6.96 4.59
N THR A 269 0.25 7.71 5.43
CA THR A 269 0.45 7.40 6.85
C THR A 269 -0.59 8.05 7.76
N THR A 270 -1.57 8.78 7.20
CA THR A 270 -2.55 9.51 8.01
C THR A 270 -3.38 8.53 8.83
N PRO A 271 -3.17 8.46 10.16
CA PRO A 271 -3.97 7.57 11.00
C PRO A 271 -5.40 8.10 11.02
N SER A 272 -6.38 7.21 10.93
CA SER A 272 -7.73 7.63 11.27
C SER A 272 -7.82 7.87 12.78
N SER A 273 -8.63 8.85 13.20
CA SER A 273 -8.85 9.13 14.61
C SER A 273 -9.33 7.88 15.36
N GLY A 274 -8.94 7.74 16.62
CA GLY A 274 -9.52 6.72 17.49
C GLY A 274 -11.03 6.89 17.60
N ASP A 275 -11.76 5.78 17.57
CA ASP A 275 -13.22 5.78 17.69
C ASP A 275 -13.64 5.04 18.97
N SER A 276 -14.78 5.44 19.53
CA SER A 276 -15.44 4.74 20.63
C SER A 276 -16.81 4.24 20.15
N THR A 277 -17.16 3.01 20.51
CA THR A 277 -18.41 2.36 20.09
C THR A 277 -18.87 1.36 21.15
N THR A 278 -20.13 0.95 21.15
CA THR A 278 -20.67 -0.04 22.11
C THR A 278 -20.74 -1.46 21.53
N GLY A 279 -20.41 -1.63 20.25
CA GLY A 279 -20.57 -2.91 19.53
C GLY A 279 -19.29 -3.35 18.85
N GLN A 280 -19.17 -2.98 17.56
CA GLN A 280 -18.07 -3.39 16.70
C GLN A 280 -17.24 -2.17 16.28
N CYS A 281 -15.93 -2.31 16.29
CA CYS A 281 -15.02 -1.35 15.71
C CYS A 281 -15.27 -1.22 14.20
N PRO A 282 -15.04 -0.02 13.61
CA PRO A 282 -15.06 0.15 12.16
C PRO A 282 -14.12 -0.83 11.45
N ASP A 283 -14.41 -1.10 10.18
CA ASP A 283 -13.59 -2.01 9.37
C ASP A 283 -12.12 -1.58 9.37
N GLY A 284 -11.22 -2.55 9.57
CA GLY A 284 -9.79 -2.32 9.69
C GLY A 284 -9.31 -1.87 11.07
N LYS A 285 -10.21 -1.56 12.01
CA LYS A 285 -9.86 -1.19 13.39
C LYS A 285 -10.05 -2.34 14.37
N PHE A 286 -9.31 -2.28 15.46
CA PHE A 286 -9.28 -3.32 16.49
C PHE A 286 -9.44 -2.72 17.89
N VAL A 287 -9.91 -3.53 18.83
CA VAL A 287 -10.10 -3.10 20.22
C VAL A 287 -8.74 -2.87 20.89
N ILE A 288 -8.57 -1.65 21.42
CA ILE A 288 -7.39 -1.24 22.21
C ILE A 288 -7.74 -0.96 23.67
N GLY A 289 -9.03 -0.95 24.02
CA GLY A 289 -9.46 -0.73 25.40
C GLY A 289 -10.96 -0.87 25.60
N THR A 290 -11.36 -0.88 26.86
CA THR A 290 -12.76 -0.85 27.30
C THR A 290 -12.93 0.20 28.39
N ASP A 291 -14.05 0.92 28.37
CA ASP A 291 -14.47 1.83 29.43
C ASP A 291 -15.43 1.14 30.41
N VAL A 292 -15.62 1.76 31.57
CA VAL A 292 -16.46 1.24 32.68
C VAL A 292 -17.94 1.07 32.31
N ASP A 293 -18.42 1.83 31.31
CA ASP A 293 -19.78 1.75 30.79
C ASP A 293 -19.96 0.64 29.74
N GLY A 294 -18.91 -0.11 29.44
CA GLY A 294 -18.89 -1.16 28.43
C GLY A 294 -18.60 -0.67 27.02
N THR A 295 -18.34 0.64 26.82
CA THR A 295 -17.85 1.19 25.55
C THR A 295 -16.48 0.59 25.22
N ILE A 296 -16.27 0.25 23.95
CA ILE A 296 -14.99 -0.23 23.42
C ILE A 296 -14.26 0.93 22.73
N LYS A 297 -12.95 1.00 22.95
CA LYS A 297 -12.03 1.91 22.25
C LYS A 297 -11.39 1.18 21.09
N CYS A 298 -11.46 1.77 19.92
CA CYS A 298 -10.97 1.22 18.67
C CYS A 298 -9.71 1.96 18.22
N GLY A 299 -8.64 1.21 17.98
CA GLY A 299 -7.38 1.69 17.44
C GLY A 299 -7.23 1.34 15.97
N ASP A 300 -6.61 2.25 15.22
CA ASP A 300 -6.25 2.06 13.82
C ASP A 300 -4.79 1.57 13.72
N PRO A 301 -4.55 0.35 13.18
CA PRO A 301 -3.21 -0.20 13.00
C PRO A 301 -2.44 0.37 11.81
N SER A 302 -3.01 1.29 11.03
CA SER A 302 -2.39 1.85 9.82
C SER A 302 -0.97 2.38 10.05
N GLN A 303 -0.69 3.02 11.19
CA GLN A 303 0.67 3.50 11.49
C GLN A 303 1.68 2.35 11.62
N ILE A 304 1.31 1.23 12.25
CA ILE A 304 2.19 0.06 12.40
C ILE A 304 2.47 -0.56 11.03
N PHE A 305 1.43 -0.65 10.19
CA PHE A 305 1.59 -1.15 8.82
C PHE A 305 2.48 -0.21 8.00
N ALA A 306 2.32 1.11 8.14
CA ALA A 306 3.17 2.11 7.51
C ALA A 306 4.63 1.97 7.93
N ASP A 307 4.87 1.85 9.25
CA ASP A 307 6.21 1.71 9.82
C ASP A 307 6.87 0.42 9.33
N TYR A 308 6.13 -0.69 9.27
CA TYR A 308 6.64 -1.95 8.70
C TYR A 308 7.08 -1.75 7.24
N LEU A 309 6.22 -1.21 6.38
CA LEU A 309 6.54 -1.01 4.97
C LEU A 309 7.70 -0.02 4.78
N ALA A 310 7.78 1.02 5.60
CA ALA A 310 8.80 2.04 5.50
C ALA A 310 10.20 1.52 5.84
N ASN A 311 10.28 0.64 6.86
CA ASN A 311 11.54 0.14 7.39
C ASN A 311 11.97 -1.19 6.78
N HIS A 312 11.03 -2.03 6.33
CA HIS A 312 11.33 -3.40 5.90
C HIS A 312 11.00 -3.68 4.44
N CYS A 313 10.27 -2.81 3.74
CA CYS A 313 9.95 -3.04 2.34
C CYS A 313 10.70 -2.08 1.41
N SER A 314 11.14 -2.58 0.26
CA SER A 314 11.83 -1.79 -0.77
C SER A 314 11.48 -2.30 -2.16
N LEU A 315 11.31 -1.37 -3.08
CA LEU A 315 11.33 -1.61 -4.52
C LEU A 315 12.79 -1.59 -5.00
N PHE A 316 13.10 -2.51 -5.90
CA PHE A 316 14.35 -2.53 -6.65
C PHE A 316 14.01 -2.31 -8.10
N PHE A 317 14.79 -1.46 -8.76
CA PHE A 317 14.66 -1.23 -10.19
C PHE A 317 16.05 -1.17 -10.80
N GLY A 318 16.18 -1.78 -11.97
CA GLY A 318 17.46 -1.90 -12.63
C GLY A 318 17.31 -2.15 -14.12
N TRP A 319 18.44 -2.07 -14.79
CA TRP A 319 18.54 -2.20 -16.24
C TRP A 319 19.84 -2.89 -16.64
N ARG A 320 19.81 -3.48 -17.82
CA ARG A 320 20.96 -4.08 -18.45
C ARG A 320 20.85 -4.06 -19.97
N ASP A 321 21.91 -3.53 -20.58
CA ASP A 321 22.15 -3.49 -22.01
C ASP A 321 22.54 -4.84 -22.61
N SER A 322 22.23 -5.02 -23.90
CA SER A 322 22.86 -5.99 -24.80
C SER A 322 22.78 -7.42 -24.29
N CYS A 323 21.61 -7.80 -23.77
CA CYS A 323 21.30 -9.14 -23.34
C CYS A 323 19.87 -9.57 -23.67
N ASP A 324 19.72 -10.17 -24.85
CA ASP A 324 18.50 -10.90 -25.24
C ASP A 324 18.07 -11.88 -24.13
N ALA A 325 16.96 -11.61 -23.43
CA ALA A 325 16.46 -12.44 -22.33
C ALA A 325 17.44 -12.63 -21.16
N CYS A 326 17.86 -11.52 -20.56
CA CYS A 326 18.83 -11.49 -19.50
C CYS A 326 18.51 -12.41 -18.29
N THR A 327 19.44 -13.31 -17.96
CA THR A 327 19.37 -14.20 -16.77
C THR A 327 20.34 -13.81 -15.64
N THR A 328 21.09 -12.73 -15.85
CA THR A 328 22.04 -12.20 -14.87
C THR A 328 21.48 -10.96 -14.18
N ALA A 329 22.10 -10.58 -13.06
CA ALA A 329 21.74 -9.38 -12.33
C ALA A 329 21.89 -8.11 -13.20
N PRO A 330 21.10 -7.06 -12.90
CA PRO A 330 21.18 -5.79 -13.62
C PRO A 330 22.59 -5.18 -13.54
N ALA A 331 22.99 -4.48 -14.60
CA ALA A 331 24.26 -3.75 -14.64
C ALA A 331 24.15 -2.41 -13.89
N LYS A 332 22.98 -1.75 -13.99
CA LYS A 332 22.63 -0.56 -13.22
C LYS A 332 21.39 -0.84 -12.38
N TRP A 333 21.37 -0.39 -11.13
CA TRP A 333 20.23 -0.60 -10.24
C TRP A 333 20.26 0.32 -9.03
N GLY A 334 19.10 0.48 -8.42
CA GLY A 334 18.95 1.07 -7.10
C GLY A 334 17.74 0.53 -6.38
N LYS A 335 17.51 1.07 -5.19
CA LYS A 335 16.36 0.71 -4.38
C LYS A 335 15.70 1.92 -3.75
N VAL A 336 14.41 1.77 -3.50
CA VAL A 336 13.59 2.80 -2.88
C VAL A 336 12.59 2.19 -1.92
N SER A 337 12.53 2.74 -0.71
CA SER A 337 11.49 2.48 0.28
C SER A 337 10.69 3.76 0.52
N ILE A 338 9.66 3.69 1.36
CA ILE A 338 8.89 4.89 1.74
C ILE A 338 9.80 5.90 2.46
N ALA A 339 10.75 5.41 3.27
CA ALA A 339 11.60 6.25 4.11
C ALA A 339 12.95 6.62 3.47
N SER A 340 13.40 5.88 2.46
CA SER A 340 14.77 6.01 1.95
C SER A 340 14.89 5.69 0.46
N CYS A 341 15.95 6.20 -0.15
CA CYS A 341 16.37 5.83 -1.49
C CYS A 341 17.88 5.62 -1.48
N ALA A 342 18.36 4.59 -2.17
CA ALA A 342 19.78 4.36 -2.37
C ALA A 342 20.09 3.97 -3.82
N ASN A 343 21.09 4.64 -4.39
CA ASN A 343 21.73 4.19 -5.63
C ASN A 343 22.52 2.92 -5.33
N GLY A 344 22.40 1.91 -6.20
CA GLY A 344 23.22 0.72 -6.19
C GLY A 344 24.43 0.92 -7.10
N ILE A 345 24.42 0.23 -8.24
CA ILE A 345 25.43 0.38 -9.30
C ILE A 345 24.84 1.29 -10.38
N GLY A 346 25.62 2.23 -10.90
CA GLY A 346 25.18 3.25 -11.87
C GLY A 346 25.59 4.64 -11.37
N ALA A 347 26.56 5.27 -12.03
CA ALA A 347 27.19 6.50 -11.50
C ALA A 347 26.30 7.75 -11.64
N ASP A 348 25.37 7.69 -12.58
CA ASP A 348 24.47 8.74 -13.07
C ASP A 348 23.01 8.48 -12.66
N ASP A 349 22.76 7.36 -11.99
CA ASP A 349 21.52 7.10 -11.27
C ASP A 349 21.34 8.12 -10.14
N THR A 350 20.09 8.37 -9.76
CA THR A 350 19.74 9.38 -8.75
C THR A 350 18.78 8.82 -7.71
N CYS A 351 18.88 9.38 -6.51
CA CYS A 351 17.95 9.11 -5.43
C CYS A 351 17.55 10.44 -4.80
N THR A 352 16.27 10.78 -4.89
CA THR A 352 15.77 12.09 -4.43
C THR A 352 14.33 12.00 -3.97
N ALA A 353 14.01 12.74 -2.90
CA ALA A 353 12.64 13.00 -2.51
C ALA A 353 12.01 14.01 -3.46
N MET A 354 10.92 13.64 -4.12
CA MET A 354 10.23 14.46 -5.12
C MET A 354 8.80 14.72 -4.68
N THR A 355 8.29 15.93 -4.93
CA THR A 355 6.88 16.24 -4.71
C THR A 355 6.09 15.96 -5.98
N LEU A 356 5.23 14.95 -5.95
CA LEU A 356 4.39 14.50 -7.06
C LEU A 356 2.92 14.70 -6.67
N GLY A 357 2.32 15.78 -7.15
CA GLY A 357 1.00 16.21 -6.70
C GLY A 357 1.01 16.61 -5.22
N ALA A 358 0.23 15.91 -4.40
CA ALA A 358 0.18 16.14 -2.95
C ALA A 358 1.17 15.26 -2.16
N ALA A 359 1.79 14.26 -2.80
CA ALA A 359 2.69 13.32 -2.13
C ALA A 359 4.14 13.79 -2.22
N THR A 360 4.92 13.55 -1.17
CA THR A 360 6.39 13.54 -1.24
C THR A 360 6.84 12.10 -1.28
N VAL A 361 7.53 11.72 -2.35
CA VAL A 361 7.88 10.33 -2.66
C VAL A 361 9.38 10.24 -2.81
N GLN A 362 10.01 9.28 -2.14
CA GLN A 362 11.38 8.91 -2.48
C GLN A 362 11.34 8.25 -3.87
N MET A 363 12.15 8.75 -4.80
CA MET A 363 12.22 8.23 -6.16
C MET A 363 13.66 7.81 -6.45
N PHE A 364 13.83 6.58 -6.92
CA PHE A 364 15.04 6.15 -7.60
C PHE A 364 14.90 6.45 -9.08
N GLY A 365 15.85 7.19 -9.64
CA GLY A 365 15.92 7.56 -11.06
C GLY A 365 17.07 6.85 -11.74
N LEU A 366 16.74 5.82 -12.52
CA LEU A 366 17.63 5.04 -13.35
C LEU A 366 17.88 5.78 -14.67
N SER A 367 19.13 5.96 -15.08
CA SER A 367 19.43 6.27 -16.49
C SER A 367 19.87 4.98 -17.21
N PRO A 368 19.35 4.67 -18.41
CA PRO A 368 19.98 3.66 -19.26
C PRO A 368 21.34 4.18 -19.77
N ASP A 369 22.17 3.31 -20.34
CA ASP A 369 23.36 3.73 -21.09
C ASP A 369 23.10 3.44 -22.57
N GLY A 370 23.05 4.49 -23.41
CA GLY A 370 22.75 4.32 -24.84
C GLY A 370 21.26 4.06 -25.11
N ASP A 371 20.97 3.66 -26.36
CA ASP A 371 19.59 3.48 -26.86
C ASP A 371 18.94 2.25 -26.23
N VAL A 372 17.73 2.42 -25.69
CA VAL A 372 16.94 1.30 -25.16
C VAL A 372 16.15 0.63 -26.27
N ASN A 373 16.52 -0.61 -26.57
CA ASN A 373 16.03 -1.39 -27.69
C ASN A 373 15.73 -2.86 -27.32
N ASN A 374 15.60 -3.73 -28.33
CA ASN A 374 15.13 -5.10 -28.16
C ASN A 374 16.15 -6.06 -27.53
N ASP A 375 17.39 -5.62 -27.30
CA ASP A 375 18.39 -6.36 -26.54
C ASP A 375 18.52 -5.87 -25.09
N ASP A 376 17.71 -4.90 -24.66
CA ASP A 376 17.68 -4.39 -23.30
C ASP A 376 16.69 -5.13 -22.39
N THR A 377 17.00 -5.13 -21.10
CA THR A 377 16.12 -5.70 -20.08
C THR A 377 15.97 -4.77 -18.89
N PHE A 378 14.73 -4.46 -18.53
CA PHE A 378 14.39 -3.84 -17.25
C PHE A 378 14.11 -4.89 -16.18
N TYR A 379 14.36 -4.52 -14.93
CA TYR A 379 14.17 -5.38 -13.77
C TYR A 379 13.30 -4.67 -12.74
N VAL A 380 12.33 -5.38 -12.17
CA VAL A 380 11.62 -4.94 -10.97
C VAL A 380 11.71 -5.98 -9.87
N GLY A 381 11.96 -5.53 -8.65
CA GLY A 381 11.96 -6.35 -7.44
C GLY A 381 11.10 -5.71 -6.36
N PHE A 382 10.38 -6.53 -5.59
CA PHE A 382 9.76 -6.09 -4.35
C PHE A 382 10.22 -6.99 -3.21
N ARG A 383 11.04 -6.45 -2.30
CA ARG A 383 11.49 -7.18 -1.10
C ARG A 383 10.83 -6.60 0.13
N CYS A 384 10.40 -7.47 1.04
CA CYS A 384 9.99 -7.12 2.38
C CYS A 384 10.68 -8.07 3.35
N ASP A 385 11.54 -7.51 4.20
CA ASP A 385 12.32 -8.25 5.18
C ASP A 385 11.48 -8.56 6.43
N ALA A 386 11.96 -9.49 7.25
CA ALA A 386 11.37 -9.71 8.57
C ALA A 386 11.62 -8.49 9.48
N PRO A 387 10.73 -8.21 10.44
CA PRO A 387 10.88 -7.12 11.40
C PRO A 387 12.12 -7.26 12.30
#